data_AF-A0A9E0X4R3-F1
#
_entry.id   AF-A0A9E0X4R3-F1
#
_cell.length_a   1.000
_cell.length_b   1.000
_cell.length_c   1.000
_cell.angle_alpha   90.00
_cell.angle_beta   90.00
_cell.angle_gamma   90.00
#
_symmetry.space_group_name_H-M   'P 1'
#
loop_
_entity.id
_entity.type
_entity.pdbx_description
1 polymer ?
#
loop_
_entity_poly.entity_id
_entity_poly.type
_entity_poly.pdbx_seq_one_letter_code
_entity_poly.pdbx_strand_id
1 'polypeptide(L)'
;MADFEITPQSFRAKMQIPPQLQKQYELAVRAGLRIMFDEGMREETLAYMDGTDAMPKKIGEGISAVVEFIAGEANGTFPGELIIPVGVELIAHAVEVAQKAGLPVENNDVAEGMAAFIETILTKAGATPEQMQQMLTGMDSGQQPQGV
;
A
#
# COMPACT_ATOMS: atom_id res chain seq x y z
N MET A 1 -25.69 -1.87 -0.84
CA MET A 1 -24.25 -2.25 -0.82
C MET A 1 -23.55 -1.05 -0.23
N ALA A 2 -22.90 -1.18 0.94
CA ALA A 2 -22.28 -0.03 1.57
C ALA A 2 -21.16 0.48 0.65
N ASP A 3 -21.24 1.75 0.25
CA ASP A 3 -20.20 2.42 -0.52
C ASP A 3 -18.88 2.29 0.25
N PHE A 4 -17.97 1.46 -0.26
CA PHE A 4 -16.66 1.29 0.34
C PHE A 4 -15.86 2.57 0.06
N GLU A 5 -15.80 3.45 1.05
CA GLU A 5 -14.94 4.63 0.98
C GLU A 5 -13.48 4.20 1.14
N ILE A 6 -12.68 4.50 0.11
CA ILE A 6 -11.23 4.29 0.08
C ILE A 6 -10.59 5.32 1.02
N THR A 7 -10.61 5.03 2.31
CA THR A 7 -9.98 5.86 3.36
C THR A 7 -8.99 5.03 4.17
N PRO A 8 -7.93 5.64 4.72
CA PRO A 8 -6.98 4.94 5.59
C PRO A 8 -7.67 4.20 6.74
N GLN A 9 -8.69 4.82 7.34
CA GLN A 9 -9.48 4.24 8.43
C GLN A 9 -10.26 2.99 7.98
N SER A 10 -10.86 3.02 6.78
CA SER A 10 -11.58 1.87 6.21
C SER A 10 -10.66 0.67 5.98
N PHE A 11 -9.45 0.89 5.48
CA PHE A 11 -8.47 -0.18 5.30
C PHE A 11 -7.95 -0.72 6.62
N ARG A 12 -7.56 0.17 7.54
CA ARG A 12 -7.07 -0.22 8.87
C ARG A 12 -8.07 -1.06 9.64
N ALA A 13 -9.36 -0.74 9.57
CA ALA A 13 -10.42 -1.51 10.24
C ALA A 13 -10.56 -2.96 9.72
N LYS A 14 -10.09 -3.24 8.50
CA LYS A 14 -10.16 -4.58 7.87
C LYS A 14 -8.87 -5.39 8.05
N MET A 15 -7.77 -4.76 8.43
CA MET A 15 -6.48 -5.43 8.61
C MET A 15 -6.38 -6.08 9.99
N GLN A 16 -5.97 -7.34 10.04
CA GLN A 16 -5.67 -8.03 11.29
C GLN A 16 -4.18 -7.92 11.57
N ILE A 17 -3.77 -6.88 12.30
CA ILE A 17 -2.39 -6.71 12.74
C ILE A 17 -2.22 -7.37 14.12
N PRO A 18 -1.31 -8.35 14.28
CA PRO A 18 -1.05 -8.98 15.57
C PRO A 18 -0.71 -7.92 16.64
N PRO A 19 -1.23 -8.02 17.87
CA PRO A 19 -1.00 -7.02 18.92
C PRO A 19 0.47 -6.71 19.17
N GLN A 20 1.34 -7.72 19.09
CA GLN A 20 2.80 -7.55 19.25
C GLN A 20 3.46 -6.70 18.15
N LEU A 21 2.85 -6.62 16.97
CA LEU A 21 3.38 -5.91 15.80
C LEU A 21 2.78 -4.51 15.64
N GLN A 22 1.71 -4.17 16.38
CA GLN A 22 0.99 -2.89 16.27
C GLN A 22 1.91 -1.67 16.34
N LYS A 23 2.84 -1.64 17.31
CA LYS A 23 3.77 -0.53 17.46
C LYS A 23 4.70 -0.37 16.25
N GLN A 24 5.20 -1.49 15.70
CA GLN A 24 6.09 -1.45 14.53
C GLN A 24 5.32 -1.01 13.29
N TYR A 25 4.08 -1.47 13.15
CA TYR A 25 3.16 -1.05 12.10
C TYR A 25 2.90 0.46 12.13
N GLU A 26 2.51 1.01 13.28
CA GLU A 26 2.27 2.46 13.44
C GLU A 26 3.51 3.30 13.13
N LEU A 27 4.69 2.85 13.58
CA LEU A 27 5.95 3.54 13.30
C LEU A 27 6.29 3.52 11.81
N ALA A 28 6.07 2.40 11.13
CA ALA A 28 6.32 2.26 9.70
C ALA A 28 5.34 3.13 8.87
N VAL A 29 4.05 3.12 9.21
CA VAL A 29 3.06 4.01 8.56
C VAL A 29 3.46 5.46 8.77
N ARG A 30 3.82 5.85 10.01
CA ARG A 30 4.26 7.22 10.29
C ARG A 30 5.53 7.60 9.50
N ALA A 31 6.48 6.69 9.36
CA ALA A 31 7.67 6.93 8.55
C ALA A 31 7.30 7.14 7.07
N GLY A 32 6.43 6.31 6.51
CA GLY A 32 5.93 6.47 5.15
C GLY A 32 5.21 7.79 4.93
N LEU A 33 4.33 8.19 5.85
CA LEU A 33 3.63 9.48 5.77
C LEU A 33 4.59 10.67 5.75
N ARG A 34 5.69 10.60 6.49
CA ARG A 34 6.73 11.64 6.48
C ARG A 34 7.43 11.71 5.14
N ILE A 35 7.83 10.56 4.60
CA ILE A 35 8.47 10.47 3.28
C ILE A 35 7.56 11.05 2.19
N MET A 36 6.24 10.83 2.28
CA MET A 36 5.30 11.31 1.28
C MET A 36 4.88 12.78 1.48
N PHE A 37 4.75 13.24 2.73
CA PHE A 37 4.01 14.48 3.02
C PHE A 37 4.64 15.43 4.04
N ASP A 38 5.86 15.19 4.52
CA ASP A 38 6.57 16.22 5.29
C ASP A 38 6.84 17.47 4.42
N GLU A 39 7.25 18.55 5.09
CA GLU A 39 7.50 19.85 4.46
C GLU A 39 8.50 19.70 3.30
N GLY A 40 8.08 20.11 2.08
CA GLY A 40 8.81 19.93 0.83
C GLY A 40 8.44 18.67 0.03
N MET A 41 8.08 17.56 0.68
CA MET A 41 7.77 16.29 -0.01
C MET A 41 6.37 16.25 -0.60
N ARG A 42 5.43 17.00 0.01
CA ARG A 42 4.03 16.99 -0.42
C ARG A 42 3.84 17.43 -1.87
N GLU A 43 4.54 18.49 -2.28
CA GLU A 43 4.47 19.01 -3.65
C GLU A 43 5.06 18.00 -4.64
N GLU A 44 6.17 17.35 -4.29
CA GLU A 44 6.78 16.31 -5.11
C GLU A 44 5.87 15.08 -5.25
N THR A 45 5.21 14.66 -4.16
CA THR A 45 4.25 13.56 -4.21
C THR A 45 3.04 13.90 -5.09
N LEU A 46 2.51 15.12 -5.00
CA LEU A 46 1.43 15.55 -5.87
C LEU A 46 1.87 15.66 -7.33
N ALA A 47 3.06 16.19 -7.59
CA ALA A 47 3.63 16.27 -8.94
C ALA A 47 3.87 14.88 -9.54
N TYR A 48 4.33 13.93 -8.73
CA TYR A 48 4.44 12.52 -9.15
C TYR A 48 3.06 11.95 -9.50
N MET A 49 2.05 12.17 -8.65
CA MET A 49 0.68 11.72 -8.88
C MET A 49 0.01 12.40 -10.09
N ASP A 50 0.40 13.63 -10.45
CA ASP A 50 -0.07 14.35 -11.65
C ASP A 50 0.74 14.01 -12.92
N GLY A 51 1.77 13.17 -12.79
CA GLY A 51 2.61 12.75 -13.91
C GLY A 51 1.85 11.98 -15.00
N THR A 52 2.48 11.82 -16.17
CA THR A 52 1.87 11.24 -17.38
C THR A 52 1.64 9.73 -17.33
N ASP A 53 2.24 9.03 -16.37
CA ASP A 53 2.00 7.60 -16.17
C ASP A 53 0.57 7.32 -15.72
N ALA A 54 0.09 6.10 -15.98
CA ALA A 54 -1.22 5.65 -15.52
C ALA A 54 -1.30 5.69 -13.98
N MET A 55 -2.45 6.09 -13.44
CA MET A 55 -2.65 6.20 -11.99
C MET A 55 -2.38 4.90 -11.22
N PRO A 56 -2.80 3.69 -11.68
CA PRO A 56 -2.45 2.43 -11.02
C PRO A 56 -0.94 2.24 -10.86
N LYS A 57 -0.18 2.54 -11.91
CA LYS A 57 1.27 2.40 -11.92
C LYS A 57 1.92 3.35 -10.90
N LYS A 58 1.49 4.61 -10.88
CA LYS A 58 1.97 5.61 -9.91
C LYS A 58 1.73 5.15 -8.47
N ILE A 59 0.52 4.65 -8.18
CA ILE A 59 0.18 4.12 -6.86
C ILE A 59 1.08 2.92 -6.51
N GLY A 60 1.17 1.93 -7.40
CA GLY A 60 1.92 0.69 -7.14
C GLY A 60 3.41 0.92 -6.97
N GLU A 61 4.04 1.60 -7.92
CA GLU A 61 5.49 1.85 -7.92
C GLU A 61 5.90 2.85 -6.83
N GLY A 62 5.15 3.96 -6.70
CA GLY A 62 5.44 4.99 -5.71
C GLY A 62 5.41 4.45 -4.29
N ILE A 63 4.37 3.68 -3.93
CA ILE A 63 4.28 3.10 -2.59
C ILE A 63 5.28 1.95 -2.40
N SER A 64 5.56 1.15 -3.44
CA SER A 64 6.62 0.14 -3.36
C SER A 64 7.98 0.77 -3.02
N ALA A 65 8.31 1.92 -3.61
CA ALA A 65 9.54 2.65 -3.33
C ALA A 65 9.58 3.20 -1.89
N VAL A 66 8.47 3.74 -1.38
CA VAL A 66 8.37 4.20 0.01
C VAL A 66 8.57 3.06 0.99
N VAL A 67 7.91 1.92 0.78
CA VAL A 67 8.02 0.76 1.67
C VAL A 67 9.41 0.14 1.61
N GLU A 68 10.04 0.09 0.43
CA GLU A 68 11.41 -0.35 0.27
C GLU A 68 12.40 0.55 1.01
N PHE A 69 12.21 1.87 0.94
CA PHE A 69 13.03 2.82 1.69
C PHE A 69 12.91 2.58 3.21
N ILE A 70 11.68 2.40 3.72
CA ILE A 70 11.45 2.08 5.14
C ILE A 70 12.16 0.78 5.52
N ALA A 71 12.05 -0.27 4.69
CA ALA A 71 12.68 -1.56 4.94
C ALA A 71 14.22 -1.47 4.95
N GLY A 72 14.80 -0.66 4.06
CA GLY A 72 16.23 -0.38 4.00
C GLY A 72 16.73 0.33 5.26
N GLU A 73 16.05 1.40 5.66
CA GLU A 73 16.39 2.17 6.87
C GLU A 73 16.25 1.34 8.16
N ALA A 74 15.32 0.39 8.18
CA ALA A 74 15.12 -0.49 9.32
C ALA A 74 16.22 -1.56 9.51
N ASN A 75 17.17 -1.67 8.58
CA ASN A 75 18.34 -2.56 8.65
C ASN A 75 18.00 -4.00 9.08
N GLY A 76 16.95 -4.59 8.47
CA GLY A 76 16.53 -5.97 8.71
C GLY A 76 15.62 -6.17 9.94
N THR A 77 15.27 -5.11 10.67
CA THR A 77 14.35 -5.19 11.82
C THR A 77 12.88 -4.97 11.46
N PHE A 78 12.59 -4.62 10.20
CA PHE A 78 11.22 -4.44 9.73
C PHE A 78 10.57 -5.81 9.47
N PRO A 79 9.50 -6.18 10.20
CA PRO A 79 8.85 -7.47 10.02
C PRO A 79 8.24 -7.57 8.61
N GLY A 80 8.58 -8.64 7.88
CA GLY A 80 8.06 -8.87 6.52
C GLY A 80 6.53 -8.93 6.45
N GLU A 81 5.90 -9.44 7.52
CA GLU A 81 4.44 -9.51 7.68
C GLU A 81 3.76 -8.13 7.68
N LEU A 82 4.50 -7.05 7.95
CA LEU A 82 3.98 -5.69 7.97
C LEU A 82 4.15 -4.94 6.64
N ILE A 83 4.93 -5.46 5.69
CA ILE A 83 5.21 -4.79 4.42
C ILE A 83 3.90 -4.48 3.67
N ILE A 84 3.06 -5.49 3.48
CA ILE A 84 1.79 -5.33 2.75
C ILE A 84 0.82 -4.42 3.51
N PRO A 85 0.51 -4.66 4.81
CA PRO A 85 -0.39 -3.78 5.55
C PRO A 85 0.02 -2.31 5.60
N VAL A 86 1.33 -2.03 5.73
CA VAL A 86 1.85 -0.67 5.72
C VAL A 86 1.62 -0.05 4.34
N GLY A 87 2.00 -0.74 3.26
CA GLY A 87 1.80 -0.21 1.91
C GLY A 87 0.34 0.07 1.58
N VAL A 88 -0.58 -0.83 1.95
CA VAL A 88 -2.02 -0.63 1.70
C VAL A 88 -2.56 0.61 2.42
N GLU A 89 -2.15 0.87 3.67
CA GLU A 89 -2.54 2.12 4.34
C GLU A 89 -1.92 3.36 3.69
N LEU A 90 -0.66 3.29 3.27
CA LEU A 90 0.01 4.40 2.57
C LEU A 90 -0.65 4.72 1.22
N ILE A 91 -1.10 3.70 0.48
CA ILE A 91 -1.91 3.87 -0.74
C ILE A 91 -3.17 4.69 -0.41
N ALA A 92 -3.91 4.32 0.64
CA ALA A 92 -5.13 5.02 1.01
C ALA A 92 -4.87 6.50 1.35
N HIS A 93 -3.75 6.81 2.01
CA HIS A 93 -3.36 8.19 2.29
C HIS A 93 -2.95 8.95 1.02
N ALA A 94 -2.19 8.32 0.11
CA ALA A 94 -1.81 8.92 -1.18
C ALA A 94 -3.03 9.27 -2.03
N VAL A 95 -3.98 8.35 -2.12
CA VAL A 95 -5.25 8.54 -2.84
C VAL A 95 -6.07 9.67 -2.20
N GLU A 96 -6.23 9.66 -0.88
CA GLU A 96 -6.98 10.71 -0.18
C GLU A 96 -6.38 12.10 -0.42
N VAL A 97 -5.06 12.23 -0.40
CA VAL A 97 -4.36 13.50 -0.66
C VAL A 97 -4.52 13.92 -2.13
N ALA A 98 -4.37 13.01 -3.07
CA ALA A 98 -4.55 13.28 -4.50
C ALA A 98 -5.98 13.74 -4.82
N GLN A 99 -6.99 13.06 -4.29
CA GLN A 99 -8.39 13.44 -4.47
C GLN A 99 -8.69 14.82 -3.86
N LYS A 100 -8.17 15.12 -2.66
CA LYS A 100 -8.29 16.45 -2.04
C LYS A 100 -7.59 17.56 -2.84
N ALA A 101 -6.56 17.22 -3.61
CA ALA A 101 -5.88 18.12 -4.52
C ALA A 101 -6.58 18.26 -5.88
N GLY A 102 -7.67 17.54 -6.12
CA GLY A 102 -8.44 17.58 -7.37
C GLY A 102 -7.90 16.69 -8.48
N LEU A 103 -6.97 15.77 -8.17
CA LEU A 103 -6.48 14.80 -9.14
C LEU A 103 -7.54 13.71 -9.38
N PRO A 104 -7.75 13.30 -10.64
CA PRO A 104 -8.68 12.23 -10.97
C PRO A 104 -8.09 10.88 -10.53
N VAL A 105 -8.64 10.31 -9.46
CA VAL A 105 -8.30 8.96 -8.98
C VAL A 105 -9.59 8.17 -8.83
N GLU A 106 -9.75 7.14 -9.66
CA GLU A 106 -10.92 6.26 -9.64
C GLU A 106 -10.69 5.04 -8.75
N ASN A 107 -11.77 4.42 -8.27
CA ASN A 107 -11.68 3.22 -7.44
C ASN A 107 -10.94 2.06 -8.14
N ASN A 108 -11.08 1.97 -9.47
CA ASN A 108 -10.38 0.95 -10.26
C ASN A 108 -8.87 1.21 -10.28
N ASP A 109 -8.45 2.49 -10.31
CA ASP A 109 -7.03 2.84 -10.25
C ASP A 109 -6.38 2.37 -8.94
N VAL A 110 -7.12 2.52 -7.84
CA VAL A 110 -6.67 2.10 -6.52
C VAL A 110 -6.57 0.57 -6.42
N ALA A 111 -7.57 -0.15 -6.93
CA ALA A 111 -7.58 -1.60 -6.92
C ALA A 111 -6.41 -2.18 -7.74
N GLU A 112 -6.22 -1.68 -8.96
CA GLU A 112 -5.10 -2.08 -9.82
C GLU A 112 -3.74 -1.68 -9.23
N GLY A 113 -3.63 -0.47 -8.67
CA GLY A 113 -2.40 -0.01 -8.03
C GLY A 113 -2.02 -0.82 -6.79
N MET A 114 -3.01 -1.23 -6.00
CA MET A 114 -2.80 -2.13 -4.86
C MET A 114 -2.35 -3.52 -5.32
N ALA A 115 -2.93 -4.06 -6.39
CA ALA A 115 -2.50 -5.33 -6.97
C ALA A 115 -1.05 -5.25 -7.47
N ALA A 116 -0.69 -4.18 -8.19
CA ALA A 116 0.66 -3.93 -8.67
C ALA A 116 1.68 -3.79 -7.52
N PHE A 117 1.31 -3.10 -6.44
CA PHE A 117 2.12 -3.03 -5.21
C PHE A 117 2.36 -4.43 -4.63
N ILE A 118 1.32 -5.22 -4.43
CA ILE A 118 1.42 -6.57 -3.86
C ILE A 118 2.28 -7.48 -4.74
N GLU A 119 2.05 -7.46 -6.06
CA GLU A 119 2.85 -8.22 -7.03
C GLU A 119 4.34 -7.84 -6.94
N THR A 120 4.64 -6.54 -6.83
CA THR A 120 6.01 -6.04 -6.69
C THR A 120 6.67 -6.58 -5.43
N ILE A 121 5.97 -6.55 -4.29
CA ILE A 121 6.49 -7.06 -3.02
C ILE A 121 6.72 -8.57 -3.08
N LEU A 122 5.77 -9.35 -3.61
CA LEU A 122 5.89 -10.80 -3.69
C LEU A 122 7.02 -11.23 -4.63
N THR A 123 7.14 -10.55 -5.77
CA THR A 123 8.25 -10.78 -6.72
C THR A 123 9.60 -10.54 -6.05
N LYS A 124 9.73 -9.44 -5.29
CA LYS A 124 10.95 -9.11 -4.55
C LYS A 124 11.25 -10.11 -3.42
N ALA A 125 10.21 -10.69 -2.80
CA ALA A 125 10.35 -11.75 -1.81
C ALA A 125 10.74 -13.11 -2.41
N GLY A 126 10.84 -13.22 -3.75
CA GLY A 126 11.20 -14.45 -4.45
C GLY A 126 10.03 -15.41 -4.66
N ALA A 127 8.78 -14.94 -4.55
CA ALA A 127 7.61 -15.76 -4.84
C ALA A 127 7.58 -16.18 -6.31
N THR A 128 7.26 -17.44 -6.57
CA THR A 128 7.07 -17.91 -7.95
C THR A 128 5.75 -17.36 -8.52
N PRO A 129 5.61 -17.24 -9.86
CA PRO A 129 4.36 -16.81 -10.50
C PRO A 129 3.14 -17.63 -10.05
N GLU A 130 3.34 -18.92 -9.79
CA GLU A 130 2.29 -19.83 -9.31
C GLU A 130 1.87 -19.51 -7.87
N GLN A 131 2.82 -19.19 -6.98
CA GLN A 131 2.54 -18.76 -5.61
C GLN A 131 1.81 -17.41 -5.57
N MET A 132 2.20 -16.49 -6.45
CA MET A 132 1.54 -15.19 -6.58
C MET A 132 0.10 -15.33 -7.06
N GLN A 133 -0.15 -16.15 -8.08
CA GLN A 133 -1.52 -16.40 -8.56
C GLN A 133 -2.43 -16.98 -7.47
N GLN A 134 -1.94 -17.91 -6.65
CA GLN A 134 -2.72 -18.47 -5.55
C GLN A 134 -3.09 -17.42 -4.49
N MET A 135 -2.16 -16.53 -4.15
CA MET A 135 -2.39 -15.46 -3.18
C MET A 135 -3.34 -14.37 -3.72
N LEU A 136 -3.14 -13.95 -4.97
CA LEU A 136 -3.98 -12.94 -5.64
C LEU A 136 -5.42 -13.46 -5.87
N THR A 137 -5.57 -14.73 -6.27
CA THR A 137 -6.89 -15.36 -6.42
C THR A 137 -7.62 -15.46 -5.08
N GLY A 138 -6.89 -15.66 -3.98
CA GLY A 138 -7.46 -15.63 -2.62
C GLY A 138 -7.95 -14.25 -2.18
N MET A 139 -7.36 -13.17 -2.70
CA MET A 139 -7.78 -11.79 -2.43
C MET A 139 -9.01 -11.37 -3.24
N ASP A 140 -9.11 -11.79 -4.51
CA ASP A 140 -10.24 -11.46 -5.40
C ASP A 140 -11.53 -12.22 -5.00
N SER A 141 -11.39 -13.41 -4.42
CA SER A 141 -12.54 -14.26 -4.07
C SER A 141 -13.18 -13.95 -2.71
N GLY A 142 -12.67 -12.98 -1.94
CA GLY A 142 -13.18 -12.66 -0.60
C GLY A 142 -13.15 -13.83 0.40
N GLN A 143 -12.43 -14.90 0.07
CA GLN A 143 -12.36 -16.13 0.85
C GLN A 143 -11.14 -16.09 1.74
N GLN A 144 -11.39 -15.85 3.03
CA GLN A 144 -10.43 -16.11 4.09
C GLN A 144 -9.88 -17.54 3.90
N PRO A 145 -8.55 -17.76 3.94
CA PRO A 145 -7.99 -19.09 3.87
C PRO A 145 -8.49 -19.88 5.08
N GLN A 146 -9.41 -20.81 4.85
CA GLN A 146 -9.76 -21.83 5.82
C GLN A 146 -8.52 -22.72 5.95
N GLY A 147 -7.88 -22.63 7.11
CA GLY A 147 -6.68 -23.40 7.43
C GLY A 147 -6.91 -24.91 7.29
N VAL A 148 -5.85 -25.58 6.88
CA VAL A 148 -5.64 -27.02 7.09
C VAL A 148 -4.54 -27.20 8.12
#